data_AF-A0A848VM42-F1
#
_entry.id   AF-A0A848VM42-F1
#
_cell.length_a   1.000
_cell.length_b   1.000
_cell.length_c   1.000
_cell.angle_alpha   90.00
_cell.angle_beta   90.00
_cell.angle_gamma   90.00
#
_symmetry.space_group_name_H-M   'P 1'
#
loop_
_entity.id
_entity.type
_entity.pdbx_description
1 polymer ?
#
loop_
_entity_poly.entity_id
_entity_poly.type
_entity_poly.pdbx_seq_one_letter_code
_entity_poly.pdbx_strand_id
1 'polypeptide(L)'
;MPLVKRISQHVPAVFAAVMVLFVGALAWSGWTLIQQDAELVDQRKRDLAEAAVTDATAWLTARIDEDEQRLRQLLSDPQPDPLISGATDQVTLVMSGQGFRVIPDSALRYYPGVSPADVIDTRLQAADRLEFGQQALDRAASLLEGLTNADPATRAGALVRLARIRRKQGRQEEALSLYRELTTLTAASVRGVPAALLGLYSQCEILDGQDSPELLAEAAADLGAALSKGGHPIAKATYLFYLQSAVEWLDRSGNTDAALRARLLADTHTPSEAAIMLVRIRDDLMSGAEASEGIRSARIDGDLVVLQWVGSEGIFAGRISTAAGLQNGWINEAQAPGRGLSISDDSGNLLFAVGTPSDNILATRTLASAGQSWTVTSYLTDAFPIEAANRSRRRILLAILLLGIVMVAASTHFLSRAMRREVEVAKLQSDFVSAVSHEFRTPLTSMRQITEMLS
;
A
#
# COMPACT_ATOMS: atom_id res chain seq x y z
N MET A 1 -84.05 1.81 -32.98
CA MET A 1 -83.25 2.73 -32.14
C MET A 1 -82.82 2.23 -30.72
N PRO A 2 -82.94 0.94 -30.31
CA PRO A 2 -82.40 0.51 -29.00
C PRO A 2 -80.97 -0.08 -29.04
N LEU A 3 -80.46 -0.52 -30.21
CA LEU A 3 -79.11 -1.11 -30.30
C LEU A 3 -77.97 -0.10 -30.09
N VAL A 4 -78.12 1.14 -30.60
CA VAL A 4 -77.08 2.19 -30.49
C VAL A 4 -76.89 2.65 -29.02
N LYS A 5 -77.96 2.62 -28.22
CA LYS A 5 -77.93 3.03 -26.81
C LYS A 5 -77.20 2.02 -25.91
N ARG A 6 -77.23 0.74 -26.27
CA ARG A 6 -76.54 -0.33 -25.52
C ARG A 6 -75.03 -0.36 -25.79
N ILE A 7 -74.61 -0.05 -27.02
CA ILE A 7 -73.19 0.01 -27.38
C ILE A 7 -72.51 1.20 -26.68
N SER A 8 -73.15 2.37 -26.65
CA SER A 8 -72.64 3.59 -26.01
C SER A 8 -72.34 3.43 -24.50
N GLN A 9 -73.08 2.59 -23.77
CA GLN A 9 -72.89 2.41 -22.33
C GLN A 9 -71.65 1.58 -21.97
N HIS A 10 -71.18 0.71 -22.86
CA HIS A 10 -70.06 -0.20 -22.59
C HIS A 10 -68.70 0.30 -23.13
N VAL A 11 -68.67 1.23 -24.10
CA VAL A 11 -67.44 1.84 -24.62
C VAL A 11 -66.51 2.38 -23.51
N PRO A 12 -66.97 3.18 -22.53
CA PRO A 12 -66.08 3.70 -21.50
C PRO A 12 -65.54 2.60 -20.57
N ALA A 13 -66.32 1.54 -20.34
CA ALA A 13 -65.90 0.41 -19.50
C ALA A 13 -64.84 -0.45 -20.22
N VAL A 14 -65.02 -0.71 -21.51
CA VAL A 14 -64.04 -1.44 -22.34
C VAL A 14 -62.74 -0.64 -22.45
N PHE A 15 -62.83 0.67 -22.69
CA PHE A 15 -61.65 1.54 -22.74
C PHE A 15 -60.90 1.56 -21.39
N ALA A 16 -61.62 1.68 -20.27
CA ALA A 16 -61.02 1.62 -18.94
C ALA A 16 -60.34 0.26 -18.67
N ALA A 17 -60.95 -0.86 -19.07
CA ALA A 17 -60.37 -2.19 -18.92
C ALA A 17 -59.07 -2.36 -19.73
N VAL A 18 -59.04 -1.88 -20.98
CA VAL A 18 -57.83 -1.89 -21.82
C VAL A 18 -56.73 -1.02 -21.20
N MET A 19 -57.09 0.14 -20.64
CA MET A 19 -56.12 1.03 -19.98
C MET A 19 -55.55 0.43 -18.70
N VAL A 20 -56.36 -0.21 -17.86
CA VAL A 20 -55.88 -0.92 -16.66
C VAL A 20 -54.94 -2.05 -17.04
N LEU A 21 -55.28 -2.82 -18.10
CA LEU A 21 -54.42 -3.88 -18.60
C LEU A 21 -53.09 -3.32 -19.13
N PHE A 22 -53.11 -2.21 -19.85
CA PHE A 22 -51.89 -1.55 -20.36
C PHE A 22 -51.01 -1.02 -19.23
N VAL A 23 -51.59 -0.36 -18.23
CA VAL A 23 -50.88 0.13 -17.04
C VAL A 23 -50.31 -1.03 -16.22
N GLY A 24 -51.07 -2.11 -16.06
CA GLY A 24 -50.62 -3.33 -15.40
C GLY A 24 -49.44 -3.97 -16.14
N ALA A 25 -49.50 -4.05 -17.47
CA ALA A 25 -48.40 -4.56 -18.30
C ALA A 25 -47.15 -3.68 -18.22
N LEU A 26 -47.30 -2.34 -18.20
CA LEU A 26 -46.18 -1.41 -18.04
C LEU A 26 -45.55 -1.50 -16.64
N ALA A 27 -46.37 -1.61 -15.59
CA ALA A 27 -45.90 -1.78 -14.23
C ALA A 27 -45.15 -3.11 -14.06
N TRP A 28 -45.71 -4.19 -14.61
CA TRP A 28 -45.08 -5.50 -14.64
C TRP A 28 -43.75 -5.47 -15.40
N SER A 29 -43.73 -4.91 -16.62
CA SER A 29 -42.52 -4.77 -17.43
C SER A 29 -41.46 -3.93 -16.72
N GLY A 30 -41.85 -2.79 -16.15
CA GLY A 30 -40.96 -1.94 -15.36
C GLY A 30 -40.39 -2.65 -14.14
N TRP A 31 -41.20 -3.44 -13.44
CA TRP A 31 -40.74 -4.28 -12.32
C TRP A 31 -39.74 -5.34 -12.77
N THR A 32 -40.03 -6.06 -13.86
CA THR A 32 -39.11 -7.07 -14.41
C THR A 32 -37.79 -6.48 -14.88
N LEU A 33 -37.80 -5.29 -15.50
CA LEU A 33 -36.60 -4.57 -15.91
C LEU A 33 -35.73 -4.17 -14.71
N ILE A 34 -36.35 -3.77 -13.59
CA ILE A 34 -35.62 -3.43 -12.36
C ILE A 34 -34.98 -4.67 -11.75
N GLN A 35 -35.67 -5.82 -11.74
CA GLN A 35 -35.10 -7.08 -11.25
C GLN A 35 -33.93 -7.54 -12.12
N GLN A 36 -34.08 -7.50 -13.45
CA GLN A 36 -33.02 -7.87 -14.40
C GLN A 36 -31.80 -6.94 -14.28
N ASP A 37 -32.01 -5.64 -14.10
CA ASP A 37 -30.91 -4.68 -13.95
C ASP A 37 -30.17 -4.87 -12.61
N ALA A 38 -30.87 -5.27 -11.55
CA ALA A 38 -30.24 -5.63 -10.28
C ALA A 38 -29.34 -6.88 -10.42
N GLU A 39 -29.84 -7.95 -11.07
CA GLU A 39 -29.06 -9.16 -11.32
C GLU A 39 -27.83 -8.89 -12.21
N LEU A 40 -27.99 -8.08 -13.26
CA LEU A 40 -26.88 -7.68 -14.14
C LEU A 40 -25.83 -6.84 -13.41
N VAL A 41 -26.23 -6.00 -12.47
CA VAL A 41 -25.31 -5.23 -11.64
C VAL A 41 -24.51 -6.16 -10.74
N ASP A 42 -25.15 -7.12 -10.08
CA ASP A 42 -24.46 -8.08 -9.22
C ASP A 42 -23.52 -9.00 -10.02
N GLN A 43 -23.93 -9.42 -11.22
CA GLN A 43 -23.04 -10.14 -12.15
C GLN A 43 -21.83 -9.28 -12.54
N ARG A 44 -22.02 -8.03 -12.98
CA ARG A 44 -20.90 -7.13 -13.31
C ARG A 44 -19.97 -6.88 -12.14
N LYS A 45 -20.50 -6.75 -10.92
CA LYS A 45 -19.68 -6.59 -9.70
C LYS A 45 -18.77 -7.82 -9.50
N ARG A 46 -19.32 -9.04 -9.67
CA ARG A 46 -18.55 -10.29 -9.60
C ARG A 46 -17.52 -10.40 -10.72
N ASP A 47 -17.91 -10.15 -11.98
CA ASP A 47 -17.00 -10.23 -13.13
C ASP A 47 -15.82 -9.26 -12.99
N LEU A 48 -16.07 -8.05 -12.51
CA LEU A 48 -15.03 -7.04 -12.29
C LEU A 48 -14.06 -7.42 -11.16
N ALA A 49 -14.57 -8.03 -10.09
CA ALA A 49 -13.75 -8.52 -9.01
C ALA A 49 -12.92 -9.75 -9.44
N GLU A 50 -13.53 -10.67 -10.18
CA GLU A 50 -12.82 -11.83 -10.71
C GLU A 50 -11.72 -11.40 -11.68
N ALA A 51 -12.01 -10.45 -12.57
CA ALA A 51 -10.99 -9.82 -13.42
C ALA A 51 -9.90 -9.16 -12.58
N ALA A 52 -10.26 -8.40 -11.54
CA ALA A 52 -9.28 -7.73 -10.67
C ALA A 52 -8.33 -8.71 -9.96
N VAL A 53 -8.85 -9.80 -9.39
CA VAL A 53 -7.99 -10.82 -8.77
C VAL A 53 -7.15 -11.53 -9.82
N THR A 54 -7.70 -11.81 -11.00
CA THR A 54 -6.95 -12.46 -12.09
C THR A 54 -5.79 -11.59 -12.54
N ASP A 55 -6.05 -10.30 -12.81
CA ASP A 55 -5.04 -9.31 -13.21
C ASP A 55 -3.98 -9.13 -12.11
N ALA A 56 -4.41 -8.97 -10.85
CA ALA A 56 -3.49 -8.79 -9.72
C ALA A 56 -2.62 -10.03 -9.48
N THR A 57 -3.20 -11.24 -9.58
CA THR A 57 -2.46 -12.50 -9.41
C THR A 57 -1.44 -12.69 -10.53
N ALA A 58 -1.83 -12.39 -11.78
CA ALA A 58 -0.93 -12.46 -12.93
C ALA A 58 0.22 -11.45 -12.82
N TRP A 59 -0.09 -10.21 -12.40
CA TRP A 59 0.91 -9.18 -12.14
C TRP A 59 1.88 -9.58 -11.03
N LEU A 60 1.38 -10.08 -9.89
CA LEU A 60 2.20 -10.53 -8.76
C LEU A 60 3.12 -11.68 -9.17
N THR A 61 2.60 -12.64 -9.94
CA THR A 61 3.40 -13.77 -10.44
C THR A 61 4.53 -13.25 -11.34
N ALA A 62 4.20 -12.42 -12.32
CA ALA A 62 5.19 -11.83 -13.22
C ALA A 62 6.25 -11.00 -12.48
N ARG A 63 5.84 -10.30 -11.41
CA ARG A 63 6.76 -9.52 -10.59
C ARG A 63 7.73 -10.39 -9.78
N ILE A 64 7.23 -11.47 -9.17
CA ILE A 64 8.07 -12.43 -8.44
C ILE A 64 9.09 -13.06 -9.39
N ASP A 65 8.65 -13.47 -10.58
CA ASP A 65 9.53 -14.06 -11.61
C ASP A 65 10.58 -13.06 -12.10
N GLU A 66 10.20 -11.80 -12.32
CA GLU A 66 11.13 -10.72 -12.70
C GLU A 66 12.19 -10.49 -11.59
N ASP A 67 11.76 -10.43 -10.34
CA ASP A 67 12.66 -10.23 -9.20
C ASP A 67 13.63 -11.41 -9.04
N GLU A 68 13.18 -12.65 -9.28
CA GLU A 68 14.02 -13.84 -9.29
C GLU A 68 15.06 -13.80 -10.41
N GLN A 69 14.65 -13.46 -11.63
CA GLN A 69 15.56 -13.34 -12.78
C GLN A 69 16.64 -12.29 -12.53
N ARG A 70 16.27 -11.16 -11.90
CA ARG A 70 17.22 -10.12 -11.49
C ARG A 70 18.21 -10.63 -10.44
N LEU A 71 17.76 -11.42 -9.46
CA LEU A 71 18.66 -12.05 -8.49
C LEU A 71 19.65 -13.00 -9.18
N ARG A 72 19.18 -13.82 -10.14
CA ARG A 72 20.04 -14.71 -10.95
C ARG A 72 21.05 -13.93 -11.80
N GLN A 73 20.64 -12.80 -12.35
CA GLN A 73 21.54 -11.92 -13.10
C GLN A 73 22.64 -11.38 -12.19
N LEU A 74 22.32 -10.93 -10.97
CA LEU A 74 23.30 -10.45 -9.99
C LEU A 74 24.31 -11.52 -9.55
N LEU A 75 23.88 -12.79 -9.52
CA LEU A 75 24.79 -13.91 -9.27
C LEU A 75 25.77 -14.14 -10.42
N SER A 76 25.38 -13.81 -11.65
CA SER A 76 26.16 -14.04 -12.87
C SER A 76 27.08 -12.86 -13.21
N ASP A 77 26.57 -11.63 -13.08
CA ASP A 77 27.31 -10.38 -13.23
C ASP A 77 27.08 -9.51 -11.97
N PRO A 78 28.08 -9.39 -11.08
CA PRO A 78 27.95 -8.62 -9.85
C PRO A 78 27.85 -7.10 -10.06
N GLN A 79 27.98 -6.57 -11.29
CA GLN A 79 27.87 -5.13 -11.51
C GLN A 79 26.43 -4.64 -11.28
N PRO A 80 26.23 -3.51 -10.58
CA PRO A 80 24.90 -3.03 -10.25
C PRO A 80 24.17 -2.50 -11.51
N ASP A 81 22.89 -2.82 -11.62
CA ASP A 81 21.97 -2.12 -12.51
C ASP A 81 21.71 -0.70 -11.92
N PRO A 82 21.94 0.40 -12.67
CA PRO A 82 21.75 1.77 -12.19
C PRO A 82 20.36 2.08 -11.63
N LEU A 83 19.33 1.29 -11.97
CA LEU A 83 17.95 1.49 -11.49
C LEU A 83 17.69 1.05 -10.03
N ILE A 84 18.62 0.32 -9.38
CA ILE A 84 18.46 -0.17 -7.99
C ILE A 84 18.81 0.93 -6.96
N SER A 85 19.36 2.06 -7.41
CA SER A 85 19.79 3.14 -6.53
C SER A 85 18.64 4.07 -6.16
N GLY A 86 18.01 3.86 -5.00
CA GLY A 86 17.24 4.96 -4.39
C GLY A 86 16.27 4.62 -3.27
N ALA A 87 15.71 3.41 -3.23
CA ALA A 87 14.69 3.08 -2.23
C ALA A 87 15.26 2.15 -1.14
N THR A 88 15.37 2.65 0.10
CA THR A 88 15.61 1.85 1.33
C THR A 88 14.56 0.76 1.56
N ASP A 89 13.46 0.83 0.81
CA ASP A 89 12.32 -0.08 0.92
C ASP A 89 12.58 -1.45 0.29
N GLN A 90 13.62 -1.56 -0.55
CA GLN A 90 14.11 -2.83 -1.09
C GLN A 90 15.62 -2.93 -0.89
N VAL A 91 16.05 -4.02 -0.26
CA VAL A 91 17.46 -4.26 0.05
C VAL A 91 17.88 -5.59 -0.56
N THR A 92 18.95 -5.59 -1.33
CA THR A 92 19.51 -6.82 -1.90
C THR A 92 20.83 -7.16 -1.20
N LEU A 93 20.95 -8.40 -0.75
CA LEU A 93 22.12 -8.97 -0.12
C LEU A 93 22.71 -10.02 -1.06
N VAL A 94 23.97 -9.85 -1.46
CA VAL A 94 24.73 -10.83 -2.24
C VAL A 94 25.86 -11.38 -1.37
N MET A 95 25.96 -12.70 -1.30
CA MET A 95 26.91 -13.41 -0.47
C MET A 95 27.69 -14.40 -1.34
N SER A 96 29.01 -14.37 -1.20
CA SER A 96 29.92 -15.27 -1.89
C SER A 96 31.09 -15.65 -0.97
N GLY A 97 31.97 -16.54 -1.43
CA GLY A 97 33.23 -16.83 -0.73
C GLY A 97 34.13 -15.59 -0.50
N GLN A 98 33.91 -14.49 -1.22
CA GLN A 98 34.65 -13.23 -1.07
C GLN A 98 34.04 -12.29 0.00
N GLY A 99 32.91 -12.66 0.61
CA GLY A 99 32.23 -11.88 1.63
C GLY A 99 30.80 -11.52 1.26
N PHE A 100 30.26 -10.50 1.95
CA PHE A 100 28.91 -10.00 1.73
C PHE A 100 28.95 -8.65 0.99
N ARG A 101 27.92 -8.37 0.20
CA ARG A 101 27.63 -7.06 -0.37
C ARG A 101 26.15 -6.74 -0.19
N VAL A 102 25.85 -5.49 0.16
CA VAL A 102 24.47 -5.01 0.32
C VAL A 102 24.22 -3.87 -0.65
N ILE A 103 23.03 -3.85 -1.25
CA ILE A 103 22.60 -2.82 -2.19
C ILE A 103 21.22 -2.31 -1.73
N PRO A 104 21.06 -0.99 -1.47
CA PRO A 104 22.12 0.02 -1.44
C PRO A 104 23.09 -0.14 -0.25
N ASP A 105 24.32 0.37 -0.37
CA ASP A 105 25.39 0.18 0.63
C ASP A 105 25.03 0.68 2.05
N SER A 106 24.10 1.63 2.18
CA SER A 106 23.64 2.15 3.48
C SER A 106 22.34 1.54 3.99
N ALA A 107 21.83 0.49 3.34
CA ALA A 107 20.52 -0.07 3.65
C ALA A 107 20.44 -0.76 5.02
N LEU A 108 21.57 -1.27 5.52
CA LEU A 108 21.63 -1.96 6.80
C LEU A 108 22.30 -1.10 7.87
N ARG A 109 21.70 -1.10 9.07
CA ARG A 109 22.21 -0.44 10.27
C ARG A 109 23.32 -1.27 10.92
N TYR A 110 23.19 -2.59 10.85
CA TYR A 110 24.24 -3.55 11.19
C TYR A 110 24.17 -4.74 10.24
N TYR A 111 25.26 -5.50 10.18
CA TYR A 111 25.48 -6.53 9.17
C TYR A 111 25.60 -7.92 9.79
N PRO A 112 25.10 -8.96 9.09
CA PRO A 112 25.27 -10.32 9.55
C PRO A 112 26.70 -10.82 9.26
N GLY A 113 27.29 -11.55 10.22
CA GLY A 113 28.53 -12.30 9.98
C GLY A 113 29.78 -11.47 9.69
N VAL A 114 29.86 -10.22 10.18
CA VAL A 114 31.07 -9.40 10.03
C VAL A 114 32.23 -10.03 10.81
N SER A 115 33.24 -10.51 10.09
CA SER A 115 34.50 -10.92 10.70
C SER A 115 35.47 -9.74 10.75
N PRO A 116 36.07 -9.42 11.91
CA PRO A 116 37.11 -8.39 12.00
C PRO A 116 38.31 -8.79 11.14
N ALA A 117 38.54 -8.10 10.03
CA ALA A 117 39.83 -8.17 9.35
C ALA A 117 40.83 -7.31 10.13
N ASP A 118 41.79 -7.96 10.79
CA ASP A 118 42.84 -7.26 11.52
C ASP A 118 43.94 -6.79 10.56
N VAL A 119 44.31 -5.52 10.68
CA VAL A 119 45.51 -4.97 10.03
C VAL A 119 46.73 -5.55 10.73
N ILE A 120 47.41 -6.48 10.07
CA ILE A 120 48.68 -7.04 10.55
C ILE A 120 49.81 -6.11 10.09
N ASP A 121 50.12 -5.08 10.89
CA ASP A 121 51.31 -4.25 10.73
C ASP A 121 52.27 -4.45 11.92
N THR A 122 53.47 -4.94 11.62
CA THR A 122 54.51 -5.23 12.63
C THR A 122 54.99 -3.97 13.35
N ARG A 123 54.88 -2.79 12.73
CA ARG A 123 55.20 -1.49 13.31
C ARG A 123 54.16 -1.08 14.33
N LEU A 124 52.87 -1.31 14.06
CA LEU A 124 51.81 -1.12 15.06
C LEU A 124 51.99 -2.04 16.27
N GLN A 125 52.36 -3.31 16.03
CA GLN A 125 52.69 -4.25 17.11
C GLN A 125 53.95 -3.84 17.90
N ALA A 126 54.95 -3.25 17.24
CA ALA A 126 56.12 -2.69 17.91
C ALA A 126 55.74 -1.51 18.81
N ALA A 127 54.85 -0.64 18.36
CA ALA A 127 54.30 0.45 19.18
C ALA A 127 53.53 -0.08 20.40
N ASP A 128 52.68 -1.11 20.22
CA ASP A 128 51.95 -1.74 21.33
C ASP A 128 52.93 -2.35 22.37
N ARG A 129 54.05 -2.95 21.95
CA ARG A 129 55.10 -3.45 22.85
C ARG A 129 55.80 -2.33 23.63
N LEU A 130 56.06 -1.18 22.99
CA LEU A 130 56.63 -0.02 23.66
C LEU A 130 55.66 0.57 24.70
N GLU A 131 54.36 0.68 24.35
CA GLU A 131 53.33 1.20 25.23
C GLU A 131 53.05 0.29 26.44
N PHE A 132 52.73 -0.98 26.20
CA PHE A 132 52.25 -1.89 27.26
C PHE A 132 53.38 -2.67 27.94
N GLY A 133 54.44 -3.02 27.20
CA GLY A 133 55.53 -3.81 27.73
C GLY A 133 56.58 -2.95 28.45
N GLN A 134 57.00 -1.85 27.83
CA GLN A 134 58.09 -1.01 28.33
C GLN A 134 57.63 0.28 29.01
N GLN A 135 56.33 0.60 28.93
CA GLN A 135 55.75 1.88 29.38
C GLN A 135 56.44 3.12 28.78
N ALA A 136 57.08 2.96 27.61
CA ALA A 136 57.82 4.00 26.93
C ALA A 136 56.88 4.82 26.03
N LEU A 137 55.96 5.57 26.65
CA LEU A 137 54.87 6.26 25.97
C LEU A 137 55.35 7.23 24.87
N ASP A 138 56.39 8.02 25.14
CA ASP A 138 56.90 8.98 24.14
C ASP A 138 57.54 8.29 22.94
N ARG A 139 58.28 7.20 23.18
CA ARG A 139 58.87 6.40 22.09
C ARG A 139 57.79 5.71 21.25
N ALA A 140 56.74 5.21 21.90
CA ALA A 140 55.59 4.65 21.21
C ALA A 140 54.87 5.72 20.38
N ALA A 141 54.66 6.91 20.93
CA ALA A 141 54.03 8.04 20.24
C ALA A 141 54.83 8.46 19.00
N SER A 142 56.15 8.67 19.11
CA SER A 142 57.00 9.05 17.97
C SER A 142 57.01 7.99 16.86
N LEU A 143 56.94 6.70 17.22
CA LEU A 143 56.82 5.63 16.22
C LEU A 143 55.48 5.70 15.48
N LEU A 144 54.38 5.96 16.21
CA LEU A 144 53.03 6.03 15.64
C LEU A 144 52.82 7.30 14.79
N GLU A 145 53.44 8.42 15.15
CA GLU A 145 53.45 9.65 14.34
C GLU A 145 54.06 9.41 12.95
N GLY A 146 55.08 8.54 12.85
CA GLY A 146 55.63 8.12 11.56
C GLY A 146 54.68 7.28 10.70
N LEU A 147 53.59 6.76 11.27
CA LEU A 147 52.60 5.91 10.59
C LEU A 147 51.32 6.65 10.20
N THR A 148 51.16 7.92 10.58
CA THR A 148 49.95 8.70 10.23
C THR A 148 49.87 9.04 8.73
N ASN A 149 50.98 8.92 8.00
CA ASN A 149 51.02 9.07 6.54
C ASN A 149 50.96 7.74 5.76
N ALA A 150 50.73 6.62 6.45
CA ALA A 150 50.63 5.30 5.83
C ALA A 150 49.29 5.13 5.09
N ASP A 151 49.05 3.91 4.57
CA ASP A 151 47.76 3.54 4.00
C ASP A 151 46.61 3.75 5.02
N PRO A 152 45.35 3.92 4.57
CA PRO A 152 44.24 4.28 5.45
C PRO A 152 44.05 3.35 6.65
N ALA A 153 44.29 2.05 6.48
CA ALA A 153 44.10 1.05 7.53
C ALA A 153 45.20 1.15 8.60
N THR A 154 46.46 1.26 8.18
CA THR A 154 47.59 1.49 9.09
C THR A 154 47.48 2.85 9.78
N ARG A 155 47.09 3.91 9.05
CA ARG A 155 46.87 5.25 9.60
C ARG A 155 45.79 5.22 10.67
N ALA A 156 44.64 4.61 10.43
CA ALA A 156 43.58 4.47 11.42
C ALA A 156 44.07 3.72 12.67
N GLY A 157 44.81 2.62 12.46
CA GLY A 157 45.43 1.86 13.53
C GLY A 157 46.44 2.66 14.35
N ALA A 158 47.18 3.58 13.72
CA ALA A 158 48.13 4.47 14.37
C ALA A 158 47.44 5.58 15.17
N LEU A 159 46.45 6.26 14.58
CA LEU A 159 45.69 7.35 15.20
C LEU A 159 45.00 6.90 16.49
N VAL A 160 44.32 5.74 16.49
CA VAL A 160 43.67 5.19 17.69
C VAL A 160 44.66 4.97 18.84
N ARG A 161 45.83 4.42 18.52
CA ARG A 161 46.88 4.15 19.52
C ARG A 161 47.52 5.44 20.02
N LEU A 162 47.80 6.37 19.12
CA LEU A 162 48.38 7.67 19.47
C LEU A 162 47.41 8.47 20.35
N ALA A 163 46.12 8.53 20.00
CA ALA A 163 45.09 9.18 20.80
C ALA A 163 44.97 8.56 22.20
N ARG A 164 45.01 7.22 22.30
CA ARG A 164 45.05 6.51 23.59
C ARG A 164 46.27 6.90 24.42
N ILE A 165 47.45 7.02 23.81
CA ILE A 165 48.68 7.45 24.49
C ILE A 165 48.57 8.90 24.95
N ARG A 166 48.10 9.83 24.10
CA ARG A 166 47.88 11.24 24.48
C ARG A 166 46.91 11.37 25.65
N ARG A 167 45.86 10.55 25.68
CA ARG A 167 44.93 10.46 26.83
C ARG A 167 45.65 10.02 28.11
N LYS A 168 46.50 8.99 28.06
CA LYS A 168 47.32 8.53 29.21
C LYS A 168 48.30 9.60 29.70
N GLN A 169 48.73 10.51 28.82
CA GLN A 169 49.61 11.63 29.15
C GLN A 169 48.86 12.87 29.66
N GLY A 170 47.54 12.82 29.80
CA GLY A 170 46.72 13.97 30.21
C GLY A 170 46.47 15.02 29.11
N ARG A 171 46.93 14.76 27.87
CA ARG A 171 46.77 15.66 26.71
C ARG A 171 45.44 15.38 26.01
N GLN A 172 44.35 15.75 26.67
CA GLN A 172 43.00 15.38 26.21
C GLN A 172 42.60 16.08 24.91
N GLU A 173 42.94 17.36 24.72
CA GLU A 173 42.63 18.08 23.47
C GLU A 173 43.35 17.48 22.25
N GLU A 174 44.63 17.10 22.41
CA GLU A 174 45.38 16.38 21.37
C GLU A 174 44.76 15.00 21.08
N ALA A 175 44.28 14.29 22.10
CA ALA A 175 43.57 13.03 21.88
C ALA A 175 42.26 13.23 21.12
N LEU A 176 41.51 14.28 21.44
CA LEU A 176 40.24 14.62 20.78
C LEU A 176 40.45 14.98 19.31
N SER A 177 41.50 15.75 18.99
CA SER A 177 41.82 16.10 17.59
C SER A 177 42.20 14.88 16.75
N LEU A 178 42.96 13.93 17.31
CA LEU A 178 43.30 12.67 16.65
C LEU A 178 42.06 11.78 16.41
N TYR A 179 41.11 11.73 17.34
CA TYR A 179 39.85 11.01 17.11
C TYR A 179 38.95 11.70 16.09
N ARG A 180 38.96 13.04 16.00
CA ARG A 180 38.30 13.76 14.90
C ARG A 180 38.95 13.47 13.55
N GLU A 181 40.27 13.36 13.49
CA GLU A 181 40.95 12.95 12.27
C GLU A 181 40.54 11.53 11.86
N LEU A 182 40.38 10.63 12.84
CA LEU A 182 39.92 9.26 12.62
C LEU A 182 38.52 9.20 11.98
N THR A 183 37.63 10.16 12.25
CA THR A 183 36.28 10.20 11.63
C THR A 183 36.30 10.44 10.13
N THR A 184 37.39 11.00 9.61
CA THR A 184 37.58 11.21 8.17
C THR A 184 37.94 9.92 7.40
N LEU A 185 38.38 8.88 8.11
CA LEU A 185 38.81 7.61 7.51
C LEU A 185 37.65 6.64 7.35
N THR A 186 36.65 7.00 6.55
CA THR A 186 35.38 6.26 6.42
C THR A 186 35.50 4.84 5.85
N ALA A 187 36.52 4.57 5.04
CA ALA A 187 36.77 3.25 4.45
C ALA A 187 37.67 2.34 5.30
N ALA A 188 38.26 2.86 6.38
CA ALA A 188 39.21 2.12 7.21
C ALA A 188 38.52 1.51 8.43
N SER A 189 39.04 0.37 8.91
CA SER A 189 38.58 -0.30 10.13
C SER A 189 39.75 -0.63 11.05
N VAL A 190 39.51 -0.59 12.36
CA VAL A 190 40.47 -0.94 13.41
C VAL A 190 39.85 -2.05 14.27
N ARG A 191 40.45 -3.24 14.26
CA ARG A 191 39.92 -4.43 14.97
C ARG A 191 38.46 -4.74 14.61
N GLY A 192 38.14 -4.64 13.32
CA GLY A 192 36.81 -4.88 12.77
C GLY A 192 35.76 -3.79 13.03
N VAL A 193 36.12 -2.69 13.69
CA VAL A 193 35.22 -1.54 13.86
C VAL A 193 35.60 -0.45 12.87
N PRO A 194 34.65 0.12 12.11
CA PRO A 194 34.91 1.28 11.26
C PRO A 194 35.57 2.41 12.04
N ALA A 195 36.68 2.93 11.51
CA ALA A 195 37.47 3.97 12.14
C ALA A 195 36.61 5.20 12.50
N ALA A 196 35.66 5.54 11.61
CA ALA A 196 34.79 6.67 11.85
C ALA A 196 33.87 6.51 13.07
N LEU A 197 33.25 5.34 13.25
CA LEU A 197 32.43 5.06 14.42
C LEU A 197 33.28 5.01 15.70
N LEU A 198 34.47 4.42 15.63
CA LEU A 198 35.39 4.39 16.76
C LEU A 198 35.82 5.79 17.18
N GLY A 199 36.09 6.68 16.22
CA GLY A 199 36.42 8.07 16.48
C GLY A 199 35.28 8.85 17.13
N LEU A 200 34.04 8.68 16.66
CA LEU A 200 32.86 9.31 17.27
C LEU A 200 32.62 8.81 18.70
N TYR A 201 32.68 7.50 18.92
CA TYR A 201 32.54 6.90 20.24
C TYR A 201 33.61 7.39 21.21
N SER A 202 34.88 7.40 20.81
CA SER A 202 35.97 7.84 21.68
C SER A 202 35.97 9.34 21.97
N GLN A 203 35.39 10.17 21.11
CA GLN A 203 35.14 11.59 21.43
C GLN A 203 34.14 11.72 22.57
N CYS A 204 33.04 10.98 22.53
CA CYS A 204 32.04 10.97 23.60
C CYS A 204 32.66 10.52 24.94
N GLU A 205 33.48 9.46 24.94
CA GLU A 205 34.18 9.01 26.15
C GLU A 205 35.07 10.09 26.80
N ILE A 206 35.74 10.92 25.99
CA ILE A 206 36.59 12.00 26.51
C ILE A 206 35.72 13.13 27.07
N LEU A 207 34.69 13.55 26.33
CA LEU A 207 33.84 14.68 26.70
C LEU A 207 32.99 14.40 27.95
N ASP A 208 32.55 13.16 28.12
CA ASP A 208 31.89 12.67 29.33
C ASP A 208 32.78 12.82 30.57
N GLY A 209 34.10 12.63 30.41
CA GLY A 209 35.08 12.83 31.48
C GLY A 209 35.48 14.29 31.75
N GLN A 210 35.08 15.24 30.90
CA GLN A 210 35.45 16.67 30.97
C GLN A 210 34.34 17.59 31.54
N ASP A 211 33.20 17.02 31.98
CA ASP A 211 32.05 17.78 32.48
C ASP A 211 31.55 18.87 31.52
N SER A 212 31.58 18.57 30.21
CA SER A 212 31.17 19.46 29.12
C SER A 212 29.87 18.97 28.47
N PRO A 213 28.69 19.22 29.08
CA PRO A 213 27.43 18.59 28.67
C PRO A 213 27.00 18.98 27.25
N GLU A 214 27.20 20.23 26.83
CA GLU A 214 26.82 20.68 25.49
C GLU A 214 27.61 19.95 24.38
N LEU A 215 28.93 19.85 24.54
CA LEU A 215 29.80 19.14 23.61
C LEU A 215 29.54 17.63 23.62
N LEU A 216 29.25 17.06 24.80
CA LEU A 216 28.87 15.64 24.91
C LEU A 216 27.56 15.36 24.16
N ALA A 217 26.57 16.25 24.29
CA ALA A 217 25.29 16.12 23.60
C ALA A 217 25.47 16.12 22.07
N GLU A 218 26.30 17.03 21.56
CA GLU A 218 26.62 17.13 20.13
C GLU A 218 27.33 15.87 19.63
N ALA A 219 28.39 15.44 20.32
CA ALA A 219 29.14 14.25 19.93
C ALA A 219 28.29 12.96 19.98
N ALA A 220 27.42 12.83 20.98
CA ALA A 220 26.51 11.70 21.10
C ALA A 220 25.43 11.71 20.01
N ALA A 221 24.94 12.89 19.62
CA ALA A 221 24.02 13.05 18.50
C ALA A 221 24.69 12.66 17.17
N ASP A 222 25.96 13.03 16.95
CA ASP A 222 26.73 12.64 15.76
C ASP A 222 26.95 11.13 15.69
N LEU A 223 27.28 10.49 16.81
CA LEU A 223 27.38 9.03 16.88
C LEU A 223 26.04 8.36 16.54
N GLY A 224 24.94 8.85 17.12
CA GLY A 224 23.59 8.37 16.82
C GLY A 224 23.23 8.54 15.36
N ALA A 225 23.52 9.70 14.76
CA ALA A 225 23.26 9.97 13.35
C ALA A 225 24.06 9.05 12.42
N ALA A 226 25.33 8.76 12.76
CA ALA A 226 26.14 7.81 12.01
C ALA A 226 25.56 6.38 12.07
N LEU A 227 25.09 5.95 13.25
CA LEU A 227 24.45 4.64 13.42
C LEU A 227 23.13 4.53 12.64
N SER A 228 22.28 5.57 12.67
CA SER A 228 21.02 5.59 11.92
C SER A 228 21.22 5.65 10.41
N LYS A 229 22.28 6.31 9.93
CA LYS A 229 22.61 6.35 8.50
C LYS A 229 22.88 4.97 7.91
N GLY A 230 23.35 4.02 8.73
CA GLY A 230 23.72 2.68 8.29
C GLY A 230 24.94 2.68 7.37
N GLY A 231 25.22 1.51 6.77
CA GLY A 231 26.38 1.33 5.88
C GLY A 231 27.70 1.09 6.59
N HIS A 232 27.64 0.87 7.91
CA HIS A 232 28.81 0.51 8.71
C HIS A 232 28.85 -1.01 8.90
N PRO A 233 29.88 -1.72 8.40
CA PRO A 233 30.00 -3.17 8.55
C PRO A 233 30.34 -3.52 10.00
N ILE A 234 29.35 -3.48 10.89
CA ILE A 234 29.44 -3.86 12.30
C ILE A 234 28.39 -4.92 12.63
N ALA A 235 28.72 -5.79 13.59
CA ALA A 235 27.78 -6.79 14.08
C ALA A 235 26.68 -6.16 14.95
N LYS A 236 25.54 -6.85 15.07
CA LYS A 236 24.38 -6.42 15.89
C LYS A 236 24.77 -6.05 17.32
N ALA A 237 25.60 -6.85 17.98
CA ALA A 237 26.03 -6.57 19.36
C ALA A 237 26.81 -5.25 19.47
N THR A 238 27.72 -4.98 18.53
CA THR A 238 28.50 -3.73 18.48
C THR A 238 27.61 -2.53 18.19
N TYR A 239 26.64 -2.69 17.28
CA TYR A 239 25.66 -1.66 16.97
C TYR A 239 24.83 -1.29 18.19
N LEU A 240 24.22 -2.28 18.86
CA LEU A 240 23.40 -2.06 20.04
C LEU A 240 24.19 -1.42 21.18
N PHE A 241 25.45 -1.84 21.36
CA PHE A 241 26.35 -1.21 22.33
C PHE A 241 26.55 0.29 22.04
N TYR A 242 26.92 0.67 20.81
CA TYR A 242 27.10 2.08 20.47
C TYR A 242 25.81 2.90 20.49
N LEU A 243 24.69 2.32 20.08
CA LEU A 243 23.39 2.98 20.16
C LEU A 243 23.00 3.26 21.61
N GLN A 244 23.17 2.26 22.49
CA GLN A 244 22.90 2.41 23.91
C GLN A 244 23.81 3.48 24.54
N SER A 245 25.12 3.46 24.24
CA SER A 245 26.04 4.48 24.75
C SER A 245 25.69 5.89 24.27
N ALA A 246 25.30 6.05 23.01
CA ALA A 246 24.85 7.34 22.47
C ALA A 246 23.63 7.87 23.23
N VAL A 247 22.62 7.02 23.49
CA VAL A 247 21.44 7.39 24.27
C VAL A 247 21.79 7.74 25.71
N GLU A 248 22.63 6.94 26.37
CA GLU A 248 23.07 7.19 27.75
C GLU A 248 23.86 8.50 27.90
N TRP A 249 24.67 8.86 26.90
CA TRP A 249 25.39 10.14 26.89
C TRP A 249 24.45 11.32 26.64
N LEU A 250 23.45 11.19 25.76
CA LEU A 250 22.40 12.20 25.58
C LEU A 250 21.57 12.41 26.85
N ASP A 251 21.31 11.34 27.60
CA ASP A 251 20.64 11.43 28.90
C ASP A 251 21.49 12.19 29.93
N ARG A 252 22.76 11.83 30.06
CA ARG A 252 23.68 12.45 31.01
C ARG A 252 24.01 13.91 30.69
N SER A 253 24.04 14.27 29.40
CA SER A 253 24.26 15.65 28.98
C SER A 253 23.07 16.57 29.29
N GLY A 254 21.96 16.04 29.80
CA GLY A 254 20.73 16.80 30.06
C GLY A 254 19.97 17.20 28.78
N ASN A 255 20.27 16.57 27.64
CA ASN A 255 19.60 16.88 26.37
C ASN A 255 18.15 16.39 26.42
N THR A 256 17.18 17.30 26.44
CA THR A 256 15.74 17.00 26.56
C THR A 256 15.04 16.78 25.22
N ASP A 257 15.76 16.68 24.11
CA ASP A 257 15.19 16.44 22.78
C ASP A 257 14.64 15.01 22.68
N ALA A 258 13.40 14.85 23.14
CA ALA A 258 12.65 13.61 23.07
C ALA A 258 12.43 13.15 21.62
N ALA A 259 12.38 14.07 20.66
CA ALA A 259 12.20 13.74 19.25
C ALA A 259 13.47 13.12 18.65
N LEU A 260 14.65 13.64 18.98
CA LEU A 260 15.93 13.02 18.62
C LEU A 260 16.04 11.60 19.19
N ARG A 261 15.72 11.43 20.48
CA ARG A 261 15.75 10.11 21.13
C ARG A 261 14.78 9.14 20.49
N ALA A 262 13.53 9.58 20.29
CA ALA A 262 12.52 8.79 19.63
C ALA A 262 12.98 8.40 18.21
N ARG A 263 13.62 9.30 17.45
CA ARG A 263 14.15 8.98 16.12
C ARG A 263 15.28 7.96 16.16
N LEU A 264 16.22 8.06 17.11
CA LEU A 264 17.31 7.08 17.26
C LEU A 264 16.80 5.68 17.63
N LEU A 265 15.75 5.61 18.46
CA LEU A 265 15.16 4.36 18.94
C LEU A 265 14.06 3.80 18.04
N ALA A 266 13.38 4.64 17.26
CA ALA A 266 12.32 4.24 16.32
C ALA A 266 12.90 3.79 14.96
N ASP A 267 14.20 3.94 14.75
CA ASP A 267 14.83 3.63 13.48
C ASP A 267 14.90 2.11 13.27
N THR A 268 14.01 1.62 12.42
CA THR A 268 13.40 0.30 12.55
C THR A 268 14.27 -0.96 12.56
N HIS A 269 15.59 -1.03 12.43
CA HIS A 269 16.41 -2.26 12.25
C HIS A 269 15.87 -3.42 11.34
N THR A 270 14.66 -3.34 10.76
CA THR A 270 13.94 -4.45 10.13
C THR A 270 14.72 -5.04 8.96
N PRO A 271 15.30 -4.22 8.05
CA PRO A 271 16.16 -4.75 6.99
C PRO A 271 17.40 -5.49 7.53
N SER A 272 17.94 -5.06 8.67
CA SER A 272 19.13 -5.67 9.27
C SER A 272 18.83 -7.01 9.94
N GLU A 273 17.68 -7.14 10.63
CA GLU A 273 17.20 -8.43 11.12
C GLU A 273 16.82 -9.37 9.97
N ALA A 274 16.16 -8.84 8.94
CA ALA A 274 15.81 -9.59 7.73
C ALA A 274 17.05 -10.12 7.00
N ALA A 275 18.15 -9.34 6.98
CA ALA A 275 19.43 -9.79 6.45
C ALA A 275 20.04 -10.95 7.26
N ILE A 276 19.90 -10.95 8.59
CA ILE A 276 20.29 -12.10 9.43
C ILE A 276 19.45 -13.33 9.06
N MET A 277 18.15 -13.16 8.82
CA MET A 277 17.28 -14.26 8.40
C MET A 277 17.68 -14.83 7.03
N LEU A 278 18.06 -13.99 6.06
CA LEU A 278 18.60 -14.45 4.77
C LEU A 278 19.91 -15.23 4.92
N VAL A 279 20.78 -14.82 5.84
CA VAL A 279 22.00 -15.57 6.17
C VAL A 279 21.67 -16.95 6.71
N ARG A 280 20.65 -17.06 7.57
CA ARG A 280 20.18 -18.36 8.07
C ARG A 280 19.60 -19.23 6.96
N ILE A 281 18.79 -18.66 6.07
CA ILE A 281 18.25 -19.35 4.88
C ILE A 281 19.38 -19.90 4.00
N ARG A 282 20.45 -19.12 3.79
CA ARG A 282 21.64 -19.60 3.07
C ARG A 282 22.29 -20.78 3.80
N ASP A 283 22.47 -20.70 5.11
CA ASP A 283 23.09 -21.77 5.88
C ASP A 283 22.24 -23.06 5.84
N ASP A 284 20.92 -22.92 5.92
CA ASP A 284 19.96 -24.02 5.80
C ASP A 284 20.02 -24.63 4.37
N LEU A 285 20.13 -23.81 3.32
CA LEU A 285 20.37 -24.27 1.95
C LEU A 285 21.67 -25.09 1.83
N MET A 286 22.77 -24.61 2.41
CA MET A 286 24.06 -25.32 2.39
C MET A 286 24.00 -26.66 3.13
N SER A 287 23.07 -26.81 4.10
CA SER A 287 22.82 -28.07 4.80
C SER A 287 21.83 -29.00 4.08
N GLY A 288 21.23 -28.55 2.97
CA GLY A 288 20.20 -29.27 2.23
C GLY A 288 18.80 -29.20 2.84
N ALA A 289 18.58 -28.31 3.82
CA ALA A 289 17.30 -28.12 4.52
C ALA A 289 16.38 -27.11 3.82
N GLU A 290 16.89 -26.34 2.87
CA GLU A 290 16.16 -25.29 2.14
C GLU A 290 16.40 -25.41 0.63
N ALA A 291 15.45 -24.92 -0.18
CA ALA A 291 15.57 -24.92 -1.63
C ALA A 291 16.52 -23.82 -2.14
N SER A 292 17.11 -24.06 -3.33
CA SER A 292 18.01 -23.13 -4.01
C SER A 292 17.35 -21.81 -4.42
N GLU A 293 16.03 -21.77 -4.45
CA GLU A 293 15.24 -20.57 -4.69
C GLU A 293 14.01 -20.61 -3.79
N GLY A 294 13.49 -19.43 -3.43
CA GLY A 294 12.32 -19.37 -2.58
C GLY A 294 11.86 -17.96 -2.29
N ILE A 295 10.64 -17.90 -1.74
CA ILE A 295 10.05 -16.67 -1.22
C ILE A 295 9.38 -16.97 0.13
N ARG A 296 9.50 -16.04 1.08
CA ARG A 296 8.99 -16.19 2.44
C ARG A 296 8.56 -14.86 3.00
N SER A 297 7.34 -14.79 3.56
CA SER A 297 6.89 -13.65 4.36
C SER A 297 7.21 -13.87 5.84
N ALA A 298 7.64 -12.83 6.55
CA ALA A 298 7.90 -12.87 7.99
C ALA A 298 7.52 -11.53 8.64
N ARG A 299 7.23 -11.55 9.95
CA ARG A 299 7.10 -10.34 10.76
C ARG A 299 8.32 -10.17 11.65
N ILE A 300 8.93 -9.00 11.59
CA ILE A 300 10.09 -8.61 12.40
C ILE A 300 9.68 -7.35 13.15
N ASP A 301 9.67 -7.41 14.48
CA ASP A 301 9.23 -6.30 15.34
C ASP A 301 7.82 -5.77 15.01
N GLY A 302 6.97 -6.64 14.45
CA GLY A 302 5.62 -6.31 14.00
C GLY A 302 5.52 -5.89 12.54
N ASP A 303 6.63 -5.48 11.93
CA ASP A 303 6.70 -5.08 10.52
C ASP A 303 6.76 -6.29 9.59
N LEU A 304 5.97 -6.24 8.52
CA LEU A 304 6.00 -7.26 7.48
C LEU A 304 7.23 -7.07 6.58
N VAL A 305 7.94 -8.17 6.36
CA VAL A 305 8.99 -8.28 5.33
C VAL A 305 8.71 -9.49 4.44
N VAL A 306 9.04 -9.35 3.16
CA VAL A 306 9.09 -10.48 2.22
C VAL A 306 10.54 -10.68 1.81
N LEU A 307 11.00 -11.90 1.98
CA LEU A 307 12.32 -12.37 1.61
C LEU A 307 12.19 -13.21 0.35
N GLN A 308 12.96 -12.89 -0.69
CA GLN A 308 13.09 -13.72 -1.87
C GLN A 308 14.56 -14.06 -2.08
N TRP A 309 14.89 -15.28 -2.46
CA TRP A 309 16.28 -15.68 -2.63
C TRP A 309 16.48 -16.61 -3.82
N VAL A 310 17.73 -16.58 -4.31
CA VAL A 310 18.29 -17.56 -5.22
C VAL A 310 19.71 -17.84 -4.76
N GLY A 311 20.11 -19.10 -4.75
CA GLY A 311 21.43 -19.54 -4.33
C GLY A 311 21.83 -20.85 -4.97
N SER A 312 23.14 -21.04 -5.05
CA SER A 312 23.80 -22.28 -5.47
C SER A 312 25.00 -22.53 -4.56
N GLU A 313 25.77 -23.59 -4.80
CA GLU A 313 26.96 -23.87 -3.99
C GLU A 313 27.93 -22.67 -3.97
N GLY A 314 28.05 -22.03 -2.81
CA GLY A 314 29.02 -20.97 -2.55
C GLY A 314 28.63 -19.55 -2.98
N ILE A 315 27.48 -19.34 -3.64
CA ILE A 315 26.97 -18.00 -3.98
C ILE A 315 25.46 -17.92 -3.72
N PHE A 316 25.03 -16.83 -3.09
CA PHE A 316 23.63 -16.61 -2.69
C PHE A 316 23.26 -15.14 -2.87
N ALA A 317 22.08 -14.86 -3.40
CA ALA A 317 21.51 -13.53 -3.47
C ALA A 317 20.09 -13.56 -2.88
N GLY A 318 19.81 -12.62 -1.98
CA GLY A 318 18.50 -12.45 -1.37
C GLY A 318 18.03 -11.00 -1.48
N ARG A 319 16.74 -10.81 -1.68
CA ARG A 319 16.06 -9.53 -1.63
C ARG A 319 15.16 -9.48 -0.40
N ILE A 320 15.17 -8.32 0.25
CA ILE A 320 14.33 -7.94 1.38
C ILE A 320 13.43 -6.83 0.88
N SER A 321 12.13 -7.05 0.91
CA SER A 321 11.13 -6.04 0.61
C SER A 321 10.38 -5.70 1.88
N THR A 322 10.47 -4.44 2.33
CA THR A 322 9.75 -3.97 3.52
C THR A 322 8.28 -3.73 3.19
N ALA A 323 7.44 -3.56 4.22
CA ALA A 323 6.03 -3.21 4.02
C ALA A 323 5.83 -1.98 3.11
N ALA A 324 6.65 -0.94 3.26
CA ALA A 324 6.62 0.24 2.39
C ALA A 324 6.99 -0.10 0.94
N GLY A 325 8.02 -0.93 0.74
CA GLY A 325 8.46 -1.35 -0.58
C GLY A 325 7.46 -2.23 -1.31
N LEU A 326 6.80 -3.11 -0.56
CA LEU A 326 5.72 -3.94 -1.07
C LEU A 326 4.49 -3.11 -1.39
N GLN A 327 4.11 -2.15 -0.54
CA GLN A 327 3.00 -1.25 -0.82
C GLN A 327 3.23 -0.45 -2.11
N ASN A 328 4.39 0.18 -2.23
CA ASN A 328 4.72 1.04 -3.36
C ASN A 328 4.97 0.27 -4.65
N GLY A 329 5.75 -0.81 -4.56
CA GLY A 329 6.23 -1.54 -5.73
C GLY A 329 5.37 -2.73 -6.13
N TRP A 330 4.51 -3.26 -5.25
CA TRP A 330 3.63 -4.38 -5.57
C TRP A 330 2.15 -3.98 -5.56
N ILE A 331 1.67 -3.47 -4.43
CA ILE A 331 0.22 -3.30 -4.25
C ILE A 331 -0.34 -2.17 -5.09
N ASN A 332 0.31 -0.99 -5.07
CA ASN A 332 -0.16 0.16 -5.83
C ASN A 332 -0.12 -0.09 -7.36
N GLU A 333 0.83 -0.91 -7.83
CA GLU A 333 0.95 -1.27 -9.25
C GLU A 333 -0.05 -2.36 -9.66
N ALA A 334 -0.32 -3.33 -8.77
CA ALA A 334 -1.32 -4.37 -9.01
C ALA A 334 -2.78 -3.87 -8.92
N GLN A 335 -3.01 -2.71 -8.29
CA GLN A 335 -4.35 -2.19 -8.06
C GLN A 335 -4.98 -1.59 -9.32
N ALA A 336 -6.16 -2.08 -9.71
CA ALA A 336 -7.00 -1.42 -10.69
C ALA A 336 -7.80 -0.26 -10.06
N PRO A 337 -8.00 0.88 -10.75
CA PRO A 337 -8.74 2.03 -10.23
C PRO A 337 -10.14 1.65 -9.72
N GLY A 338 -10.45 2.06 -8.48
CA GLY A 338 -11.75 1.84 -7.84
C GLY A 338 -12.01 0.39 -7.38
N ARG A 339 -10.98 -0.46 -7.37
CA ARG A 339 -11.05 -1.84 -6.85
C ARG A 339 -10.06 -1.97 -5.68
N GLY A 340 -10.48 -2.65 -4.63
CA GLY A 340 -9.65 -2.96 -3.48
C GLY A 340 -9.03 -4.35 -3.61
N LEU A 341 -7.87 -4.52 -2.98
CA LEU A 341 -7.10 -5.76 -3.02
C LEU A 341 -6.55 -6.04 -1.63
N SER A 342 -6.65 -7.27 -1.16
CA SER A 342 -5.94 -7.75 0.02
C SER A 342 -5.15 -9.02 -0.28
N ILE A 343 -4.01 -9.16 0.40
CA ILE A 343 -3.16 -10.33 0.35
C ILE A 343 -3.01 -10.85 1.77
N SER A 344 -3.22 -12.15 1.97
CA SER A 344 -3.06 -12.83 3.25
C SER A 344 -2.10 -14.01 3.12
N ASP A 345 -1.43 -14.37 4.21
CA ASP A 345 -0.58 -15.56 4.25
C ASP A 345 -1.41 -16.87 4.30
N ASP A 346 -0.71 -18.00 4.38
CA ASP A 346 -1.29 -19.34 4.49
C ASP A 346 -2.11 -19.54 5.78
N SER A 347 -1.80 -18.76 6.82
CA SER A 347 -2.44 -18.76 8.13
C SER A 347 -3.65 -17.83 8.17
N GLY A 348 -3.93 -17.11 7.08
CA GLY A 348 -5.01 -16.14 6.97
C GLY A 348 -4.72 -14.78 7.61
N ASN A 349 -3.46 -14.51 8.01
CA ASN A 349 -3.09 -13.19 8.48
C ASN A 349 -3.00 -12.23 7.31
N LEU A 350 -3.61 -11.07 7.48
CA LEU A 350 -3.55 -10.00 6.49
C LEU A 350 -2.10 -9.50 6.38
N LEU A 351 -1.54 -9.63 5.18
CA LEU A 351 -0.24 -9.08 4.80
C LEU A 351 -0.43 -7.63 4.32
N PHE A 352 -1.37 -7.42 3.40
CA PHE A 352 -1.66 -6.12 2.80
C PHE A 352 -3.14 -5.95 2.50
N ALA A 353 -3.62 -4.70 2.51
CA ALA A 353 -4.93 -4.31 2.00
C ALA A 353 -4.90 -2.90 1.44
N VAL A 354 -5.55 -2.68 0.29
CA VAL A 354 -5.81 -1.36 -0.26
C VAL A 354 -7.30 -1.14 -0.45
N GLY A 355 -7.80 -0.04 0.12
CA GLY A 355 -9.21 0.16 0.39
C GLY A 355 -9.61 -0.51 1.69
N THR A 356 -10.78 -0.18 2.22
CA THR A 356 -11.33 -0.86 3.40
C THR A 356 -11.85 -2.23 2.97
N PRO A 357 -11.31 -3.35 3.52
CA PRO A 357 -11.92 -4.65 3.36
C PRO A 357 -13.36 -4.54 3.86
N SER A 358 -14.31 -4.61 2.94
CA SER A 358 -15.73 -4.63 3.28
C SER A 358 -16.22 -6.07 3.21
N ASP A 359 -17.39 -6.35 3.80
CA ASP A 359 -18.06 -7.66 3.64
C ASP A 359 -18.37 -8.00 2.17
N ASN A 360 -18.16 -7.08 1.22
CA ASN A 360 -18.22 -7.33 -0.21
C ASN A 360 -16.93 -7.98 -0.74
N ILE A 361 -16.54 -9.12 -0.16
CA ILE A 361 -15.54 -10.00 -0.76
C ILE A 361 -16.17 -10.60 -2.02
N LEU A 362 -15.57 -10.34 -3.17
CA LEU A 362 -16.19 -10.68 -4.46
C LEU A 362 -15.45 -11.79 -5.21
N ALA A 363 -14.14 -11.91 -5.00
CA ALA A 363 -13.35 -12.98 -5.56
C ALA A 363 -12.09 -13.22 -4.72
N THR A 364 -11.68 -14.48 -4.61
CA THR A 364 -10.46 -14.91 -3.92
C THR A 364 -9.72 -15.91 -4.80
N ARG A 365 -8.40 -15.78 -4.91
CA ARG A 365 -7.51 -16.76 -5.55
C ARG A 365 -6.30 -17.02 -4.67
N THR A 366 -5.79 -18.25 -4.75
CA THR A 366 -4.55 -18.63 -4.10
C THR A 366 -3.40 -18.49 -5.09
N LEU A 367 -2.37 -17.74 -4.71
CA LEU A 367 -1.10 -17.63 -5.39
C LEU A 367 -0.10 -18.53 -4.65
N ALA A 368 0.35 -19.62 -5.27
CA ALA A 368 1.40 -20.47 -4.74
C ALA A 368 2.69 -20.19 -5.50
N SER A 369 3.75 -19.79 -4.80
CA SER A 369 5.08 -19.60 -5.38
C SER A 369 6.17 -20.09 -4.43
N ALA A 370 7.09 -20.90 -4.97
CA ALA A 370 8.32 -21.36 -4.32
C ALA A 370 8.19 -21.71 -2.83
N GLY A 371 7.18 -22.51 -2.47
CA GLY A 371 6.95 -23.02 -1.10
C GLY A 371 6.01 -22.17 -0.23
N GLN A 372 5.61 -20.98 -0.67
CA GLN A 372 4.66 -20.11 0.02
C GLN A 372 3.33 -20.05 -0.73
N SER A 373 2.22 -20.07 0.03
CA SER A 373 0.89 -19.79 -0.51
C SER A 373 0.36 -18.49 0.07
N TRP A 374 -0.05 -17.58 -0.80
CA TRP A 374 -0.74 -16.35 -0.45
C TRP A 374 -2.16 -16.37 -1.00
N THR A 375 -3.09 -15.80 -0.24
CA THR A 375 -4.48 -15.65 -0.64
C THR A 375 -4.72 -14.21 -1.08
N VAL A 376 -4.99 -14.03 -2.37
CA VAL A 376 -5.29 -12.73 -2.98
C VAL A 376 -6.80 -12.58 -3.06
N THR A 377 -7.34 -11.54 -2.45
CA THR A 377 -8.77 -11.25 -2.40
C THR A 377 -9.04 -9.87 -2.98
N SER A 378 -10.04 -9.75 -3.85
CA SER A 378 -10.52 -8.43 -4.30
C SER A 378 -11.91 -8.11 -3.75
N TYR A 379 -12.11 -6.81 -3.61
CA TYR A 379 -13.39 -6.22 -3.21
C TYR A 379 -13.61 -4.93 -3.99
N LEU A 380 -14.85 -4.49 -4.09
CA LEU A 380 -15.15 -3.18 -4.63
C LEU A 380 -14.98 -2.13 -3.53
N THR A 381 -14.42 -0.97 -3.88
CA THR A 381 -14.38 0.17 -2.96
C THR A 381 -15.61 1.04 -3.15
N ASP A 382 -16.02 1.77 -2.11
CA ASP A 382 -17.18 2.66 -2.13
C ASP A 382 -17.08 3.77 -3.20
N ALA A 383 -15.87 4.02 -3.71
CA ALA A 383 -15.60 4.96 -4.79
C ALA A 383 -16.06 4.46 -6.17
N PHE A 384 -16.48 3.20 -6.32
CA PHE A 384 -16.84 2.65 -7.62
C PHE A 384 -18.24 3.12 -8.10
N PRO A 385 -18.35 3.81 -9.25
CA PRO A 385 -19.54 4.57 -9.62
C PRO A 385 -20.74 3.75 -10.15
N ILE A 386 -20.70 2.40 -10.07
CA ILE A 386 -21.81 1.54 -10.54
C ILE A 386 -23.14 1.96 -9.89
N GLU A 387 -23.13 2.23 -8.59
CA GLU A 387 -24.36 2.53 -7.85
C GLU A 387 -24.91 3.93 -8.13
N ALA A 388 -24.03 4.89 -8.40
CA ALA A 388 -24.41 6.25 -8.73
C ALA A 388 -25.02 6.31 -10.15
N ALA A 389 -24.37 5.68 -11.13
CA ALA A 389 -24.88 5.55 -12.48
C ALA A 389 -26.24 4.83 -12.50
N ASN A 390 -26.38 3.76 -11.71
CA ASN A 390 -27.62 3.01 -11.69
C ASN A 390 -28.77 3.74 -10.98
N ARG A 391 -28.48 4.48 -9.88
CA ARG A 391 -29.48 5.34 -9.23
C ARG A 391 -30.08 6.37 -10.19
N SER A 392 -29.26 6.98 -11.05
CA SER A 392 -29.73 7.94 -12.06
C SER A 392 -30.64 7.28 -13.09
N ARG A 393 -30.20 6.13 -13.65
CA ARG A 393 -30.99 5.37 -14.64
C ARG A 393 -32.32 4.90 -14.09
N ARG A 394 -32.35 4.38 -12.86
CA ARG A 394 -33.57 3.96 -12.16
C ARG A 394 -34.54 5.13 -11.96
N ARG A 395 -34.04 6.32 -11.58
CA ARG A 395 -34.86 7.53 -11.46
C ARG A 395 -35.50 7.92 -12.80
N ILE A 396 -34.75 7.85 -13.89
CA ILE A 396 -35.27 8.15 -15.24
C ILE A 396 -36.36 7.14 -15.64
N LEU A 397 -36.13 5.85 -15.43
CA LEU A 397 -37.13 4.81 -15.72
C LEU A 397 -38.42 5.01 -14.91
N LEU A 398 -38.31 5.29 -13.61
CA LEU A 398 -39.45 5.59 -12.76
C LEU A 398 -40.17 6.88 -13.18
N ALA A 399 -39.43 7.91 -13.60
CA ALA A 399 -40.01 9.15 -14.09
C ALA A 399 -40.79 8.95 -15.40
N ILE A 400 -40.27 8.15 -16.34
CA ILE A 400 -40.96 7.80 -17.60
C ILE A 400 -42.20 6.96 -17.31
N LEU A 401 -42.13 5.99 -16.39
CA LEU A 401 -43.29 5.20 -15.98
C LEU A 401 -44.38 6.07 -15.36
N LEU A 402 -44.00 6.97 -14.44
CA LEU A 402 -44.92 7.93 -13.82
C LEU A 402 -45.56 8.84 -14.87
N LEU A 403 -44.78 9.37 -15.81
CA LEU A 403 -45.28 10.20 -16.91
C LEU A 403 -46.30 9.44 -17.77
N GLY A 404 -46.02 8.16 -18.08
CA GLY A 404 -46.94 7.30 -18.82
C GLY A 404 -48.27 7.10 -18.08
N ILE A 405 -48.22 6.84 -16.77
CA ILE A 405 -49.42 6.73 -15.92
C ILE A 405 -50.22 8.03 -15.93
N VAL A 406 -49.55 9.18 -15.79
CA VAL A 406 -50.19 10.50 -15.82
C VAL A 406 -50.84 10.79 -17.17
N MET A 407 -50.18 10.47 -18.29
CA MET A 407 -50.74 10.64 -19.63
C MET A 407 -51.99 9.78 -19.82
N VAL A 408 -51.96 8.51 -19.40
CA VAL A 408 -53.13 7.62 -19.47
C VAL A 408 -54.29 8.13 -18.61
N ALA A 409 -54.00 8.59 -17.40
CA ALA A 409 -55.01 9.18 -16.50
C ALA A 409 -55.62 10.46 -17.11
N ALA A 410 -54.79 11.33 -17.67
CA ALA A 410 -55.23 12.55 -18.36
C ALA A 410 -56.10 12.22 -19.58
N SER A 411 -55.65 11.33 -20.46
CA SER A 411 -56.42 10.90 -21.64
C SER A 411 -57.78 10.33 -21.26
N THR A 412 -57.84 9.50 -20.22
CA THR A 412 -59.09 8.94 -19.69
C THR A 412 -60.01 10.03 -19.15
N HIS A 413 -59.46 10.99 -18.39
CA HIS A 413 -60.22 12.12 -17.85
C HIS A 413 -60.82 12.99 -18.96
N PHE A 414 -60.01 13.43 -19.93
CA PHE A 414 -60.46 14.27 -21.04
C PHE A 414 -61.53 13.59 -21.90
N LEU A 415 -61.35 12.30 -22.22
CA LEU A 415 -62.34 11.55 -23.01
C LEU A 415 -63.67 11.42 -22.26
N SER A 416 -63.62 11.13 -20.95
CA SER A 416 -64.83 11.06 -20.12
C SER A 416 -65.58 12.38 -20.05
N ARG A 417 -64.85 13.51 -20.01
CA ARG A 417 -65.42 14.86 -19.98
C ARG A 417 -66.05 15.23 -21.32
N ALA A 418 -65.41 14.89 -22.44
CA ALA A 418 -65.93 15.15 -23.77
C ALA A 418 -67.24 14.38 -24.02
N MET A 419 -67.28 13.09 -23.69
CA MET A 419 -68.49 12.28 -23.80
C MET A 419 -69.65 12.81 -22.94
N ARG A 420 -69.39 13.27 -21.71
CA ARG A 420 -70.43 13.87 -20.85
C ARG A 420 -71.05 15.10 -21.51
N ARG A 421 -70.25 15.94 -22.17
CA ARG A 421 -70.74 17.12 -22.89
C ARG A 421 -71.60 16.75 -24.09
N GLU A 422 -71.17 15.78 -24.89
CA GLU A 422 -71.95 15.33 -26.06
C GLU A 422 -73.28 14.69 -25.65
N VAL A 423 -73.30 13.92 -24.56
CA VAL A 423 -74.53 13.35 -24.02
C VAL A 423 -75.47 14.44 -23.53
N GLU A 424 -74.97 15.49 -22.87
CA GLU A 424 -75.78 16.62 -22.41
C GLU A 424 -76.38 17.41 -23.59
N VAL A 425 -75.60 17.67 -24.64
CA VAL A 425 -76.08 18.32 -25.88
C VAL A 425 -77.10 17.45 -26.61
N ALA A 426 -76.85 16.14 -26.75
CA ALA A 426 -77.80 15.23 -27.37
C ALA A 426 -79.11 15.14 -26.57
N LYS A 427 -79.04 15.26 -25.24
CA LYS A 427 -80.21 15.29 -24.37
C LYS A 427 -81.02 16.58 -24.59
N LEU A 428 -80.37 17.74 -24.63
CA LEU A 428 -81.02 19.02 -24.95
C LEU A 428 -81.65 19.04 -26.34
N GLN A 429 -80.98 18.46 -27.35
CA GLN A 429 -81.56 18.34 -28.70
C GLN A 429 -82.78 17.39 -28.72
N SER A 430 -82.71 16.26 -28.02
CA SER A 430 -83.85 15.35 -27.88
C SER A 430 -85.01 16.01 -27.16
N ASP A 431 -84.74 16.74 -26.08
CA ASP A 431 -85.75 17.47 -25.31
C ASP A 431 -86.37 18.60 -26.16
N PHE A 432 -85.57 19.29 -26.98
CA PHE A 432 -86.04 20.29 -27.94
C PHE A 432 -86.94 19.67 -29.02
N VAL A 433 -86.52 18.58 -29.68
CA VAL A 433 -87.33 17.90 -30.70
C VAL A 433 -88.63 17.39 -30.09
N SER A 434 -88.60 16.86 -28.87
CA SER A 434 -89.81 16.44 -28.16
C SER A 434 -90.73 17.62 -27.84
N ALA A 435 -90.19 18.76 -27.39
CA ALA A 435 -90.97 19.96 -27.08
C ALA A 435 -91.60 20.56 -28.35
N VAL A 436 -90.81 20.74 -29.41
CA VAL A 436 -91.27 21.24 -30.72
C VAL A 436 -92.32 20.30 -31.32
N SER A 437 -92.10 18.99 -31.28
CA SER A 437 -93.09 18.02 -31.78
C SER A 437 -94.40 18.06 -30.99
N HIS A 438 -94.36 18.40 -29.71
CA HIS A 438 -95.56 18.56 -28.89
C HIS A 438 -96.28 19.88 -29.24
N GLU A 439 -95.55 20.98 -29.41
CA GLU A 439 -96.12 22.27 -29.82
C GLU A 439 -96.74 22.25 -31.22
N PHE A 440 -96.15 21.52 -32.17
CA PHE A 440 -96.69 21.40 -33.55
C PHE A 440 -97.86 20.42 -33.69
N ARG A 441 -98.05 19.49 -32.74
CA ARG A 441 -99.16 18.53 -32.81
C ARG A 441 -100.51 19.20 -32.56
N THR A 442 -100.56 20.13 -31.60
CA THR A 442 -101.76 20.88 -31.19
C THR A 442 -102.40 21.69 -32.34
N PRO A 443 -101.66 22.48 -33.15
CA PRO A 443 -102.22 23.20 -34.29
C PRO A 443 -102.55 22.31 -35.49
N LEU A 444 -101.89 21.15 -35.65
CA LEU A 444 -102.24 20.19 -36.71
C LEU A 444 -103.58 19.51 -36.45
N THR A 445 -103.92 19.25 -35.18
CA THR A 445 -105.28 18.80 -34.80
C THR A 445 -106.34 19.85 -35.08
N SER A 446 -106.06 21.14 -34.85
CA SER A 446 -107.04 22.20 -35.14
C SER A 446 -107.26 22.39 -36.65
N MET A 447 -106.21 22.34 -37.47
CA MET A 447 -106.37 22.38 -38.93
C MET A 447 -107.12 21.16 -39.49
N ARG A 448 -106.90 19.96 -38.91
CA ARG A 448 -107.63 18.75 -39.32
C ARG A 448 -109.12 18.83 -39.00
N GLN A 449 -109.47 19.34 -37.82
CA GLN A 449 -110.87 19.60 -37.45
C GLN A 449 -111.55 20.60 -38.39
N ILE A 450 -110.84 21.66 -38.80
CA ILE A 450 -111.37 22.62 -39.78
C ILE A 450 -111.57 21.97 -41.15
N THR A 451 -110.68 21.07 -41.55
CA THR A 451 -110.78 20.37 -42.85
C THR A 451 -111.92 19.35 -42.86
N GLU A 452 -112.15 18.63 -41.75
CA GLU A 452 -113.30 17.72 -41.61
C GLU A 452 -114.65 18.45 -41.51
N MET A 453 -114.67 19.73 -41.14
CA MET A 453 -115.88 20.56 -41.18
C MET A 453 -116.23 21.08 -42.60
N LEU A 454 -115.31 20.97 -43.57
CA LEU A 454 -115.48 21.49 -44.93
C LEU A 454 -115.72 20.38 -45.99
N SER A 455 -115.70 19.11 -45.59
CA SER A 455 -116.18 17.97 -46.40
C SER A 455 -117.54 17.50 -45.91
#